data_AF-A0A6N6KEK6-F1
#
_entry.id   AF-A0A6N6KEK6-F1
#
_cell.length_a   1.000
_cell.length_b   1.000
_cell.length_c   1.000
_cell.angle_alpha   90.00
_cell.angle_beta   90.00
_cell.angle_gamma   90.00
#
_symmetry.space_group_name_H-M   'P 1'
#
loop_
_entity.id
_entity.type
_entity.pdbx_description
1 polymer ?
#
loop_
_entity_poly.entity_id
_entity_poly.type
_entity_poly.pdbx_seq_one_letter_code
_entity_poly.pdbx_strand_id
1 'polypeptide(L)'
;MEVKERTGVRQVLDNLPQPLKGAILLFLAICVVMAYENFDDFVEKKPDGTYTLKKKRIKEVQDQIDEMDDAQLYYLIAKTDGYYQCLHCKQGSFFLFAGEIAKIGTTVKGETKRYKPQFLKRMNFQYVIIDEGDIGYILRKEKEHIRDYPLLPENLRRPDKPQGKILRYRIARPPLNMVDK
;
A
#
# COMPACT_ATOMS: atom_id res chain seq x y z
N MET A 1 14.90 -25.02 -19.91
CA MET A 1 13.70 -24.17 -20.06
C MET A 1 14.20 -22.76 -20.30
N GLU A 2 14.25 -22.36 -21.57
CA GLU A 2 14.81 -21.08 -22.02
C GLU A 2 13.82 -19.93 -21.83
N VAL A 3 14.39 -18.82 -21.38
CA VAL A 3 13.77 -17.52 -21.13
C VAL A 3 13.39 -16.88 -22.48
N LYS A 4 12.13 -17.05 -22.91
CA LYS A 4 11.62 -16.59 -24.21
C LYS A 4 11.03 -15.17 -24.20
N GLU A 5 11.45 -14.30 -23.28
CA GLU A 5 10.84 -12.97 -23.09
C GLU A 5 11.74 -11.77 -23.43
N ARG A 6 13.03 -11.98 -23.72
CA ARG A 6 14.00 -10.89 -23.98
C ARG A 6 14.17 -10.49 -25.46
N THR A 7 13.39 -11.04 -26.39
CA THR A 7 13.59 -10.84 -27.85
C THR A 7 12.84 -9.63 -28.42
N GLY A 8 11.69 -9.24 -27.86
CA GLY A 8 10.85 -8.19 -28.45
C GLY A 8 11.46 -6.78 -28.41
N VAL A 9 12.07 -6.40 -27.29
CA VAL A 9 12.58 -5.02 -27.10
C VAL A 9 13.83 -4.74 -27.95
N ARG A 10 14.73 -5.72 -28.09
CA ARG A 10 15.94 -5.60 -28.92
C ARG A 10 15.59 -5.48 -30.41
N GLN A 11 14.69 -6.32 -30.92
CA GLN A 11 14.27 -6.26 -32.34
C GLN A 11 13.62 -4.92 -32.72
N VAL A 12 12.90 -4.27 -31.81
CA VAL A 12 12.30 -2.95 -32.07
C VAL A 12 13.37 -1.86 -32.10
N LEU A 13 14.31 -1.85 -31.15
CA LEU A 13 15.41 -0.88 -31.09
C LEU A 13 16.37 -1.01 -32.29
N ASP A 14 16.56 -2.21 -32.82
CA ASP A 14 17.46 -2.45 -33.94
C ASP A 14 16.88 -1.97 -35.28
N ASN A 15 15.56 -2.05 -35.46
CA ASN A 15 14.85 -1.62 -36.68
C ASN A 15 14.50 -0.13 -36.74
N LEU A 16 14.85 0.67 -35.74
CA LEU A 16 14.59 2.11 -35.77
C LEU A 16 15.51 2.85 -36.76
N PRO A 17 15.01 3.87 -37.51
CA PRO A 17 15.85 4.72 -38.33
C PRO A 17 16.95 5.38 -37.49
N GLN A 18 18.20 5.45 -37.99
CA GLN A 18 19.33 6.09 -37.29
C GLN A 18 19.03 7.48 -36.69
N PRO A 19 18.34 8.42 -37.38
CA PRO A 19 18.02 9.72 -36.78
C PRO A 19 17.05 9.60 -35.60
N LEU A 20 16.15 8.60 -35.62
CA LEU A 20 15.18 8.35 -34.55
C LEU A 20 15.86 7.74 -33.32
N LYS A 21 16.87 6.87 -33.49
CA LYS A 21 17.69 6.37 -32.38
C LYS A 21 18.45 7.52 -31.69
N GLY A 22 19.02 8.43 -32.48
CA GLY A 22 19.68 9.64 -31.97
C GLY A 22 18.72 10.55 -31.21
N ALA A 23 17.52 10.77 -31.74
CA ALA A 23 16.48 11.56 -31.08
C ALA A 23 16.02 10.93 -29.74
N ILE A 24 15.85 9.61 -29.69
CA ILE A 24 15.48 8.90 -28.46
C ILE A 24 16.61 8.98 -27.41
N LEU A 25 17.87 8.80 -27.81
CA LEU A 25 19.00 8.95 -26.89
C LEU A 25 19.12 10.38 -26.36
N LEU A 26 18.91 11.39 -27.21
CA LEU A 26 18.90 12.80 -26.79
C LEU A 26 17.74 13.09 -25.82
N PHE A 27 16.54 12.59 -26.12
CA PHE A 27 15.38 12.73 -25.24
C PHE A 27 15.61 12.07 -23.88
N LEU A 28 16.17 10.86 -23.85
CA LEU A 28 16.55 10.18 -22.61
C LEU A 28 17.60 10.98 -21.83
N ALA A 29 18.61 11.54 -22.50
CA ALA A 29 19.62 12.39 -21.86
C ALA A 29 19.00 13.65 -21.24
N ILE A 30 18.06 14.31 -21.93
CA ILE A 30 17.32 15.47 -21.41
C ILE A 30 16.49 15.08 -20.17
N CYS A 31 15.78 13.94 -20.22
CA CYS A 31 15.02 13.45 -19.08
C CYS A 31 15.91 13.16 -17.87
N VAL A 32 17.12 12.61 -18.07
CA VAL A 32 18.08 12.36 -16.99
C VAL A 32 18.59 13.68 -16.38
N VAL A 33 18.87 14.70 -17.21
CA VAL A 33 19.27 16.03 -16.73
C VAL A 33 18.15 16.73 -15.97
N MET A 34 16.90 16.63 -16.44
CA MET A 34 15.75 17.23 -15.74
C MET A 34 15.38 16.48 -14.45
N ALA A 35 15.70 15.19 -14.36
CA ALA A 35 15.55 14.41 -13.12
C ALA A 35 16.68 14.68 -12.12
N TYR A 36 17.70 15.45 -12.49
CA TYR A 36 18.78 15.85 -11.59
C TYR A 36 18.27 16.93 -10.63
N GLU A 37 18.04 16.55 -9.38
CA GLU A 37 17.65 17.48 -8.31
C GLU A 37 18.83 18.42 -7.99
N ASN A 38 18.70 19.72 -8.29
CA ASN A 38 19.76 20.68 -8.00
C ASN A 38 19.70 21.12 -6.53
N PHE A 39 20.86 21.29 -5.89
CA PHE A 39 20.96 21.77 -4.51
C PHE A 39 20.20 23.09 -4.29
N ASP A 40 20.29 24.01 -5.27
CA ASP A 40 19.60 25.30 -5.27
C ASP A 40 18.07 25.19 -5.27
N ASP A 41 17.50 24.04 -5.63
CA ASP A 41 16.07 23.82 -5.55
C ASP A 41 15.58 23.72 -4.10
N PHE A 42 16.46 23.38 -3.16
CA PHE A 42 16.11 23.12 -1.76
C PHE A 42 16.60 24.19 -0.78
N VAL A 43 17.64 24.93 -1.13
CA VAL A 43 18.26 25.92 -0.23
C VAL A 43 18.20 27.34 -0.77
N GLU A 44 18.27 28.30 0.14
CA GLU A 44 18.49 29.72 -0.11
C GLU A 44 19.85 30.08 0.49
N LYS A 45 20.70 30.74 -0.30
CA LYS A 45 21.98 31.26 0.16
C LYS A 45 21.76 32.64 0.81
N LYS A 46 22.20 32.79 2.06
CA LYS A 46 22.11 34.04 2.82
C LYS A 46 23.25 35.02 2.45
N PRO A 47 23.09 36.32 2.75
CA PRO A 47 24.14 37.32 2.52
C PRO A 47 25.47 37.05 3.25
N ASP A 48 25.43 36.29 4.35
CA ASP A 48 26.60 35.87 5.15
C ASP A 48 27.34 34.67 4.55
N GLY A 49 26.88 34.13 3.41
CA GLY A 49 27.47 32.97 2.74
C GLY A 49 26.96 31.61 3.25
N THR A 50 26.08 31.58 4.26
CA THR A 50 25.48 30.35 4.78
C THR A 50 24.25 29.91 3.97
N TYR A 51 23.84 28.64 4.10
CA TYR A 51 22.66 28.09 3.43
C TYR A 51 21.55 27.80 4.44
N THR A 52 20.31 28.08 4.05
CA THR A 52 19.11 27.64 4.79
C THR A 52 18.12 26.96 3.89
N LEU A 53 17.34 26.03 4.42
CA LEU A 53 16.26 25.39 3.66
C LEU A 53 15.21 26.43 3.25
N LYS A 54 14.69 26.29 2.03
CA LYS A 54 13.53 27.07 1.57
C LYS A 54 12.34 26.83 2.51
N LYS A 55 11.59 27.89 2.79
CA LYS A 55 10.38 27.82 3.66
C LYS A 55 9.38 26.77 3.20
N LYS A 56 9.19 26.64 1.88
CA LYS A 56 8.32 25.62 1.28
C LYS A 56 8.72 24.20 1.72
N ARG A 57 10.01 23.89 1.69
CA ARG A 57 10.54 22.57 2.08
C ARG A 57 10.36 22.32 3.58
N ILE A 58 10.64 23.31 4.42
CA ILE A 58 10.42 23.22 5.87
C ILE A 58 8.95 22.90 6.15
N LYS A 59 8.03 23.62 5.52
CA LYS A 59 6.59 23.39 5.69
C LYS A 59 6.17 22.01 5.19
N GLU A 60 6.59 21.58 4.01
CA GLU A 60 6.25 20.25 3.47
C GLU A 60 6.72 19.12 4.38
N VAL A 61 7.90 19.24 4.98
CA VAL A 61 8.43 18.25 5.93
C VAL A 61 7.68 18.33 7.26
N GLN A 62 7.36 19.52 7.75
CA GLN A 62 6.59 19.67 8.98
C GLN A 62 5.17 19.11 8.84
N ASP A 63 4.48 19.42 7.74
CA ASP A 63 3.15 18.85 7.45
C ASP A 63 3.20 17.31 7.41
N GLN A 64 4.30 16.71 6.92
CA GLN A 64 4.50 15.25 6.94
C GLN A 64 4.75 14.69 8.33
N ILE A 65 5.50 15.40 9.18
CA ILE A 65 5.74 15.03 10.57
C ILE A 65 4.41 15.09 11.33
N ASP A 66 3.65 16.17 11.16
CA ASP A 66 2.36 16.35 11.82
C ASP A 66 1.35 15.28 11.36
N GLU A 67 1.33 14.90 10.06
CA GLU A 67 0.52 13.76 9.57
C GLU A 67 0.90 12.42 10.24
N MET A 68 2.16 12.24 10.67
CA MET A 68 2.59 11.01 11.36
C MET A 68 2.07 10.91 12.79
N ASP A 69 1.76 12.04 13.44
CA ASP A 69 1.20 12.08 14.80
C ASP A 69 -0.30 11.70 14.83
N ASP A 70 -0.98 11.83 13.69
CA ASP A 70 -2.42 11.55 13.51
C ASP A 70 -2.66 10.25 12.71
N ALA A 71 -1.95 9.18 13.05
CA ALA A 71 -2.16 7.88 12.42
C ALA A 71 -3.41 7.18 12.98
N GLN A 72 -4.05 6.37 12.13
CA GLN A 72 -5.26 5.59 12.46
C GLN A 72 -4.99 4.10 12.29
N LEU A 73 -5.38 3.32 13.29
CA LEU A 73 -5.61 1.88 13.18
C LEU A 73 -7.06 1.66 12.74
N TYR A 74 -7.27 0.86 11.70
CA TYR A 74 -8.61 0.57 11.21
C TYR A 74 -8.80 -0.89 10.83
N TYR A 75 -10.07 -1.30 10.83
CA TYR A 75 -10.53 -2.55 10.26
C TYR A 75 -11.33 -2.31 8.99
N LEU A 76 -11.17 -3.20 8.01
CA LEU A 76 -12.17 -3.41 6.97
C LEU A 76 -13.03 -4.59 7.37
N ILE A 77 -14.33 -4.33 7.54
CA ILE A 77 -15.32 -5.32 7.95
C ILE A 77 -16.22 -5.67 6.76
N ALA A 78 -16.48 -6.96 6.55
CA ALA A 78 -17.41 -7.43 5.53
C ALA A 78 -18.83 -6.92 5.83
N LYS A 79 -19.46 -6.21 4.88
CA LYS A 79 -20.85 -5.73 5.02
C LYS A 79 -21.89 -6.80 4.73
N THR A 80 -21.53 -7.81 3.95
CA THR A 80 -22.43 -8.85 3.47
C THR A 80 -21.71 -10.19 3.48
N ASP A 81 -22.46 -11.27 3.61
CA ASP A 81 -21.90 -12.61 3.46
C ASP A 81 -21.38 -12.81 2.03
N GLY A 82 -20.18 -13.35 1.88
CA GLY A 82 -19.65 -13.60 0.54
C GLY A 82 -18.18 -13.96 0.48
N TYR A 83 -17.72 -14.17 -0.76
CA TYR A 83 -16.31 -14.40 -1.06
C TYR A 83 -15.58 -13.08 -1.21
N TYR A 84 -14.51 -12.93 -0.43
CA TYR A 84 -13.61 -11.80 -0.48
C TYR A 84 -12.24 -12.26 -0.95
N GLN A 85 -11.45 -11.34 -1.52
CA GLN A 85 -10.08 -11.64 -1.90
C GLN A 85 -9.26 -12.06 -0.67
N CYS A 86 -8.45 -13.10 -0.83
CA CYS A 86 -7.50 -13.54 0.19
C CYS A 86 -6.09 -13.56 -0.40
N LEU A 87 -5.19 -12.75 0.17
CA LEU A 87 -3.84 -12.55 -0.34
C LEU A 87 -2.86 -13.65 0.06
N HIS A 88 -3.23 -14.51 0.99
CA HIS A 88 -2.39 -15.59 1.50
C HIS A 88 -3.06 -16.98 1.40
N CYS A 89 -4.30 -17.05 0.90
CA CYS A 89 -5.00 -18.33 0.67
C CYS A 89 -4.66 -18.89 -0.71
N LYS A 90 -4.53 -20.21 -0.82
CA LYS A 90 -4.20 -20.90 -2.08
C LYS A 90 -5.19 -20.60 -3.21
N GLN A 91 -6.48 -20.47 -2.88
CA GLN A 91 -7.56 -20.23 -3.83
C GLN A 91 -7.77 -18.74 -4.15
N GLY A 92 -7.01 -17.83 -3.53
CA GLY A 92 -7.12 -16.39 -3.74
C GLY A 92 -8.40 -15.74 -3.23
N SER A 93 -9.32 -16.53 -2.65
CA SER A 93 -10.59 -16.06 -2.07
C SER A 93 -10.90 -16.80 -0.77
N PHE A 94 -11.70 -16.16 0.09
CA PHE A 94 -12.10 -16.70 1.38
C PHE A 94 -13.50 -16.18 1.74
N PHE A 95 -14.33 -17.05 2.33
CA PHE A 95 -15.70 -16.70 2.66
C PHE A 95 -15.80 -16.03 4.04
N LEU A 96 -16.30 -14.80 4.07
CA LEU A 96 -16.58 -14.05 5.29
C LEU A 96 -18.08 -13.90 5.49
N PHE A 97 -18.52 -13.97 6.74
CA PHE A 97 -19.84 -13.49 7.13
C PHE A 97 -19.81 -11.98 7.34
N ALA A 98 -20.96 -11.33 7.20
CA ALA A 98 -21.15 -9.94 7.57
C ALA A 98 -20.70 -9.70 9.02
N GLY A 99 -19.96 -8.61 9.25
CA GLY A 99 -19.36 -8.29 10.53
C GLY A 99 -17.96 -8.88 10.76
N GLU A 100 -17.46 -9.74 9.88
CA GLU A 100 -16.11 -10.31 10.04
C GLU A 100 -15.01 -9.41 9.46
N ILE A 101 -13.86 -9.44 10.12
CA ILE A 101 -12.69 -8.65 9.72
C ILE A 101 -12.05 -9.24 8.47
N ALA A 102 -12.00 -8.43 7.42
CA ALA A 102 -11.31 -8.73 6.17
C ALA A 102 -9.87 -8.20 6.14
N LYS A 103 -9.64 -7.05 6.80
CA LYS A 103 -8.33 -6.40 6.87
C LYS A 103 -8.14 -5.72 8.22
N ILE A 104 -6.93 -5.81 8.76
CA ILE A 104 -6.41 -4.89 9.76
C ILE A 104 -5.36 -4.02 9.07
N GLY A 105 -5.39 -2.71 9.28
CA GLY A 105 -4.49 -1.80 8.58
C GLY A 105 -4.30 -0.46 9.28
N THR A 106 -3.29 0.28 8.81
CA THR A 106 -2.92 1.59 9.33
C THR A 106 -2.87 2.64 8.22
N THR A 107 -3.10 3.91 8.58
CA THR A 107 -3.00 5.05 7.65
C THR A 107 -2.72 6.35 8.41
N VAL A 108 -1.88 7.22 7.84
CA VAL A 108 -1.66 8.61 8.29
C VAL A 108 -2.53 9.61 7.53
N LYS A 109 -3.34 9.12 6.58
CA LYS A 109 -4.06 9.95 5.61
C LYS A 109 -5.57 9.98 5.82
N GLY A 110 -6.08 9.20 6.76
CA GLY A 110 -7.51 8.95 6.92
C GLY A 110 -8.12 8.05 5.83
N GLU A 111 -9.41 7.71 6.00
CA GLU A 111 -10.17 6.85 5.09
C GLU A 111 -10.21 7.40 3.66
N THR A 112 -10.58 8.67 3.48
CA THR A 112 -10.90 9.25 2.16
C THR A 112 -9.71 9.37 1.23
N LYS A 113 -8.51 9.63 1.77
CA LYS A 113 -7.25 9.63 1.00
C LYS A 113 -6.73 8.19 0.80
N ARG A 114 -6.99 7.26 1.73
CA ARG A 114 -6.55 5.86 1.64
C ARG A 114 -7.36 5.03 0.66
N TYR A 115 -8.68 5.20 0.68
CA TYR A 115 -9.63 4.46 -0.12
C TYR A 115 -10.54 5.41 -0.88
N LYS A 116 -10.66 5.18 -2.20
CA LYS A 116 -11.69 5.88 -2.98
C LYS A 116 -13.07 5.49 -2.45
N PRO A 117 -14.03 6.42 -2.27
CA PRO A 117 -15.34 6.08 -1.70
C PRO A 117 -16.07 4.94 -2.44
N GLN A 118 -15.94 4.89 -3.77
CA GLN A 118 -16.53 3.82 -4.58
C GLN A 118 -15.86 2.45 -4.39
N PHE A 119 -14.60 2.41 -3.95
CA PHE A 119 -13.88 1.16 -3.72
C PHE A 119 -14.51 0.38 -2.56
N LEU A 120 -14.71 1.02 -1.39
CA LEU A 120 -15.28 0.36 -0.22
C LEU A 120 -16.71 -0.14 -0.48
N LYS A 121 -17.51 0.66 -1.19
CA LYS A 121 -18.87 0.27 -1.62
C LYS A 121 -18.83 -0.93 -2.56
N ARG A 122 -18.02 -0.90 -3.62
CA ARG A 122 -17.92 -1.99 -4.59
C ARG A 122 -17.40 -3.29 -3.96
N MET A 123 -16.49 -3.18 -3.00
CA MET A 123 -15.91 -4.32 -2.31
C MET A 123 -16.72 -4.79 -1.11
N ASN A 124 -17.89 -4.19 -0.83
CA ASN A 124 -18.73 -4.51 0.34
C ASN A 124 -17.96 -4.49 1.66
N PHE A 125 -17.15 -3.45 1.87
CA PHE A 125 -16.43 -3.20 3.12
C PHE A 125 -16.99 -1.99 3.87
N GLN A 126 -16.93 -2.08 5.20
CA GLN A 126 -17.05 -0.97 6.12
C GLN A 126 -15.66 -0.65 6.66
N TYR A 127 -15.27 0.60 6.59
CA TYR A 127 -14.07 1.11 7.26
C TYR A 127 -14.45 1.51 8.69
N VAL A 128 -13.71 1.02 9.67
CA VAL A 128 -13.95 1.31 11.09
C VAL A 128 -12.62 1.67 11.75
N ILE A 129 -12.55 2.87 12.32
CA ILE A 129 -11.40 3.32 13.12
C ILE A 129 -11.47 2.61 14.47
N ILE A 130 -10.34 2.06 14.90
CA ILE A 130 -10.20 1.28 16.13
C ILE A 130 -9.37 2.05 17.16
N ASP A 131 -8.34 2.75 16.71
CA ASP A 131 -7.45 3.54 17.57
C ASP A 131 -6.78 4.65 16.75
N GLU A 132 -6.30 5.71 17.41
CA GLU A 132 -5.64 6.86 16.80
C GLU A 132 -4.44 7.33 17.64
N GLY A 133 -3.40 7.86 16.99
CA GLY A 133 -2.22 8.41 17.64
C GLY A 133 -0.97 8.34 16.75
N ASP A 134 0.22 8.52 17.35
CA ASP A 134 1.49 8.48 16.61
C ASP A 134 1.67 7.18 15.82
N ILE A 135 2.27 7.29 14.64
CA ILE A 135 2.50 6.18 13.71
C ILE A 135 3.28 5.02 14.35
N GLY A 136 4.24 5.30 15.23
CA GLY A 136 5.00 4.26 15.94
C GLY A 136 4.12 3.45 16.89
N TYR A 137 3.24 4.14 17.63
CA TYR A 137 2.23 3.51 18.47
C TYR A 137 1.24 2.66 17.65
N ILE A 138 0.70 3.23 16.56
CA ILE A 138 -0.30 2.59 15.71
C ILE A 138 0.25 1.38 14.95
N LEU A 139 1.48 1.44 14.45
CA LEU A 139 2.13 0.28 13.81
C LEU A 139 2.35 -0.87 14.78
N ARG A 140 2.69 -0.59 16.04
CA ARG A 140 2.81 -1.62 17.08
C ARG A 140 1.46 -2.28 17.34
N LYS A 141 0.41 -1.49 17.50
CA LYS A 141 -0.96 -1.99 17.66
C LYS A 141 -1.43 -2.83 16.49
N GLU A 142 -1.14 -2.43 15.25
CA GLU A 142 -1.45 -3.25 14.08
C GLU A 142 -0.84 -4.65 14.18
N LYS A 143 0.44 -4.74 14.57
CA LYS A 143 1.13 -6.03 14.74
C LYS A 143 0.53 -6.86 15.87
N GLU A 144 0.17 -6.25 17.00
CA GLU A 144 -0.53 -6.92 18.10
C GLU A 144 -1.89 -7.48 17.64
N HIS A 145 -2.70 -6.68 16.95
CA HIS A 145 -4.02 -7.09 16.49
C HIS A 145 -3.95 -8.18 15.41
N ILE A 146 -2.96 -8.13 14.52
CA ILE A 146 -2.71 -9.22 13.54
C ILE A 146 -2.22 -10.48 14.25
N ARG A 147 -1.31 -10.37 15.24
CA ARG A 147 -0.82 -11.49 16.05
C ARG A 147 -1.97 -12.20 16.76
N ASP A 148 -2.91 -11.43 17.31
CA ASP A 148 -4.01 -11.97 18.13
C ASP A 148 -5.23 -12.41 17.30
N TYR A 149 -5.28 -12.06 16.01
CA TYR A 149 -6.34 -12.46 15.09
C TYR A 149 -6.75 -13.95 15.16
N PRO A 150 -5.82 -14.93 15.23
CA PRO A 150 -6.19 -16.34 15.31
C PRO A 150 -7.14 -16.67 16.46
N LEU A 151 -7.08 -15.90 17.54
CA LEU A 151 -7.82 -16.09 18.79
C LEU A 151 -9.14 -15.30 18.82
N LEU A 152 -9.47 -14.53 17.79
CA LEU A 152 -10.72 -13.77 17.77
C LEU A 152 -11.94 -14.70 17.64
N PRO A 153 -13.09 -14.37 18.26
CA PRO A 153 -14.28 -15.23 18.27
C PRO A 153 -14.80 -15.60 16.88
N GLU A 154 -14.71 -14.72 15.88
CA GLU A 154 -15.09 -15.04 14.51
C GLU A 154 -14.21 -16.10 13.87
N ASN A 155 -12.91 -16.12 14.20
CA ASN A 155 -11.99 -17.11 13.67
C ASN A 155 -12.14 -18.44 14.43
N LEU A 156 -12.28 -18.41 15.76
CA LEU A 156 -12.46 -19.60 16.59
C LEU A 156 -13.74 -20.39 16.25
N ARG A 157 -14.79 -19.71 15.79
CA ARG A 157 -16.04 -20.33 15.30
C ARG A 157 -15.88 -21.06 13.95
N ARG A 158 -14.76 -20.90 13.24
CA ARG A 158 -14.49 -21.58 11.97
C ARG A 158 -13.99 -23.01 12.21
N PRO A 159 -14.21 -23.93 11.25
CA PRO A 159 -13.65 -25.28 11.32
C PRO A 159 -12.11 -25.24 11.17
N ASP A 160 -11.41 -26.25 11.66
CA ASP A 160 -9.93 -26.34 11.58
C ASP A 160 -9.41 -26.57 10.16
N LYS A 161 -10.24 -27.16 9.29
CA LYS A 161 -9.89 -27.50 7.91
C LYS A 161 -11.01 -27.03 6.97
N PRO A 162 -10.72 -26.81 5.67
CA PRO A 162 -11.77 -26.58 4.69
C PRO A 162 -12.82 -27.70 4.74
N GLN A 163 -14.09 -27.34 4.88
CA GLN A 163 -15.21 -28.29 4.93
C GLN A 163 -16.24 -27.95 3.85
N GLY A 164 -16.63 -28.95 3.06
CA GLY A 164 -17.62 -28.79 2.00
C GLY A 164 -17.17 -27.86 0.87
N LYS A 165 -18.13 -27.10 0.32
CA LYS A 165 -17.90 -26.18 -0.82
C LYS A 165 -17.47 -24.77 -0.40
N ILE A 166 -17.56 -24.42 0.88
CA ILE A 166 -17.25 -23.07 1.37
C ILE A 166 -15.80 -23.02 1.84
N LEU A 167 -15.01 -22.12 1.25
CA LEU A 167 -13.63 -21.87 1.66
C LEU A 167 -13.59 -21.02 2.92
N ARG A 168 -13.80 -21.70 4.05
CA ARG A 168 -13.85 -21.10 5.39
C ARG A 168 -13.28 -22.07 6.42
N TYR A 169 -12.22 -21.66 7.08
CA TYR A 169 -11.54 -22.41 8.13
C TYR A 169 -10.71 -21.45 8.99
N ARG A 170 -10.17 -21.90 10.12
CA ARG A 170 -9.30 -21.06 10.96
C ARG A 170 -8.07 -20.61 10.17
N ILE A 171 -7.82 -19.31 10.13
CA ILE A 171 -6.66 -18.72 9.44
C ILE A 171 -5.83 -17.89 10.43
N ALA A 172 -4.54 -17.73 10.15
CA ALA A 172 -3.61 -17.05 11.04
C ALA A 172 -3.74 -15.52 11.01
N ARG A 173 -4.39 -14.95 10.00
CA ARG A 173 -4.51 -13.50 9.78
C ARG A 173 -5.72 -13.19 8.91
N PRO A 174 -6.25 -11.95 8.90
CA PRO A 174 -7.36 -11.58 8.03
C PRO A 174 -7.03 -11.78 6.54
N PRO A 175 -8.02 -12.10 5.67
CA PRO A 175 -7.78 -12.43 4.27
C PRO A 175 -6.95 -11.41 3.48
N LEU A 176 -7.11 -10.11 3.73
CA LEU A 176 -6.41 -9.03 3.02
C LEU A 176 -5.08 -8.60 3.67
N ASN A 177 -4.59 -9.36 4.64
CA ASN A 177 -3.26 -9.19 5.21
C ASN A 177 -2.31 -10.21 4.57
N MET A 178 -1.21 -9.74 3.97
CA MET A 178 -0.18 -10.61 3.39
C MET A 178 0.61 -11.33 4.47
N VAL A 179 1.31 -12.40 4.10
CA VAL A 179 2.32 -13.05 4.97
C VAL A 179 3.50 -12.09 5.14
N ASP A 180 3.93 -11.85 6.38
CA ASP A 180 5.16 -11.09 6.62
C ASP A 180 6.32 -11.88 6.00
N LYS A 181 7.08 -11.25 5.10
CA LYS A 181 8.22 -11.88 4.41
C LYS A 181 9.44 -11.93 5.32
#